data_AF-A0A093K343-F1
#
_entry.id   AF-A0A093K343-F1
#
_cell.length_a   1.000
_cell.length_b   1.000
_cell.length_c   1.000
_cell.angle_alpha   90.00
_cell.angle_beta   90.00
_cell.angle_gamma   90.00
#
_symmetry.space_group_name_H-M   'P 1'
#
loop_
_entity.id
_entity.type
_entity.pdbx_description
1 polymer ?
#
loop_
_entity_poly.entity_id
_entity_poly.type
_entity_poly.pdbx_seq_one_letter_code
_entity_poly.pdbx_strand_id
1 'polypeptide(L)'
;FASYYTDHMVLQKEPAGAVVWGYGEPGAAVTLSLARDGDVVMKKVAQVKEPSGTWKTVLDPMAHGGPYALTAEQRSENLTLQDIYFGDVWLCSGQSNMVMTVLQIANASQELAAASRYPYVRVFAAAPVRSDVELEDLAWIDLPWSVPTAGILGHGNFTYFSALCWLFGRYLYEALRYPVGLVESAWSGTPIEAWSSPRALQACGLQEDTGRCFVQDLPPSSSVLFYRLSPREHLSEPQVSSVLWNAMIHPLLNMTLRGIIWYQGETNAFLHTDLYNCTFPALIADWRQAFHAGSAGQTGPLLPFGFVQLATYRRQSPDDSFARLRWHQTADFGFAPNPRMPGTFMAVAMDLGDEHSPYGRGGPGAPSLGIHPRDKRNVAHRLHLGARAVAYGEKGLVFQGPYPTRATVDVARGLINVTYNQELLWRQRGERAFEV
;
A
#
# COMPACT_ATOMS: atom_id res chain seq x y z
N PHE A 1 13.52 21.55 -0.08
CA PHE A 1 12.58 20.56 0.49
C PHE A 1 13.14 19.16 0.28
N ALA A 2 12.63 18.15 0.99
CA ALA A 2 12.88 16.75 0.62
C ALA A 2 12.34 16.45 -0.78
N SER A 3 12.89 15.42 -1.43
CA SER A 3 12.72 15.13 -2.86
C SER A 3 11.26 14.97 -3.29
N TYR A 4 10.42 14.39 -2.44
CA TYR A 4 9.02 14.09 -2.76
C TYR A 4 8.05 15.27 -2.55
N TYR A 5 8.53 16.44 -2.13
CA TYR A 5 7.73 17.66 -2.10
C TYR A 5 7.85 18.42 -3.43
N THR A 6 6.80 18.35 -4.24
CA THR A 6 6.69 19.02 -5.54
C THR A 6 5.36 19.76 -5.65
N ASP A 7 5.19 20.52 -6.74
CA ASP A 7 3.89 21.12 -7.08
C ASP A 7 2.78 20.06 -7.17
N HIS A 8 1.52 20.49 -7.06
CA HIS A 8 0.31 19.66 -7.15
C HIS A 8 0.10 18.63 -6.02
N MET A 9 0.94 18.65 -4.97
CA MET A 9 0.83 17.68 -3.88
C MET A 9 -0.39 17.88 -2.98
N VAL A 10 -0.71 16.82 -2.23
CA VAL A 10 -1.66 16.86 -1.11
C VAL A 10 -0.90 16.66 0.19
N LEU A 11 -1.09 17.58 1.13
CA LEU A 11 -0.64 17.47 2.50
C LEU A 11 -1.80 17.00 3.39
N GLN A 12 -1.48 16.29 4.47
CA GLN A 12 -2.49 15.78 5.39
C GLN A 12 -3.26 16.92 6.07
N LYS A 13 -4.59 16.89 5.97
CA LYS A 13 -5.52 17.80 6.65
C LYS A 13 -5.68 17.46 8.13
N GLU A 14 -6.35 18.37 8.84
CA GLU A 14 -6.81 18.23 10.22
C GLU A 14 -7.55 16.90 10.52
N PRO A 15 -7.54 16.42 11.78
CA PRO A 15 -7.05 17.10 13.00
C PRO A 15 -5.53 17.06 13.20
N ALA A 16 -4.79 16.34 12.36
CA ALA A 16 -3.33 16.31 12.39
C ALA A 16 -2.75 17.51 11.62
N GLY A 17 -1.51 17.87 11.96
CA GLY A 17 -0.68 18.78 11.18
C GLY A 17 0.15 18.02 10.13
N ALA A 18 0.36 18.64 8.97
CA ALA A 18 1.28 18.11 7.97
C ALA A 18 2.72 18.42 8.37
N VAL A 19 3.57 17.39 8.39
CA VAL A 19 5.01 17.56 8.58
C VAL A 19 5.64 17.96 7.26
N VAL A 20 6.51 18.97 7.30
CA VAL A 20 7.30 19.43 6.16
C VAL A 20 8.76 19.48 6.58
N TRP A 21 9.64 19.01 5.70
CA TRP A 21 11.07 18.94 5.99
C TRP A 21 11.90 19.08 4.71
N GLY A 22 13.21 19.28 4.90
CA GLY A 22 14.17 19.31 3.82
C GLY A 22 15.57 19.63 4.30
N TYR A 23 16.41 20.03 3.34
CA TYR A 23 17.81 20.37 3.56
C TYR A 23 18.02 21.88 3.61
N GLY A 24 19.08 22.31 4.28
CA GLY A 24 19.55 23.68 4.30
C GLY A 24 20.96 23.77 4.89
N GLU A 25 21.52 24.97 4.96
CA GLU A 25 22.81 25.17 5.61
C GLU A 25 22.75 24.86 7.12
N PRO A 26 23.66 24.03 7.67
CA PRO A 26 23.67 23.71 9.09
C PRO A 26 23.80 24.95 9.98
N GLY A 27 23.03 25.00 11.08
CA GLY A 27 22.99 26.13 12.01
C GLY A 27 22.17 27.34 11.53
N ALA A 28 21.68 27.33 10.29
CA ALA A 28 20.78 28.38 9.79
C ALA A 28 19.31 28.11 10.17
N ALA A 29 18.47 29.14 10.03
CA ALA A 29 17.03 29.04 10.17
C ALA A 29 16.35 29.04 8.79
N VAL A 30 15.32 28.19 8.63
CA VAL A 30 14.43 28.16 7.48
C VAL A 30 13.07 28.70 7.89
N THR A 31 12.58 29.69 7.17
CA THR A 31 11.26 30.26 7.35
C THR A 31 10.31 29.64 6.33
N LEU A 32 9.24 29.01 6.80
CA LEU A 32 8.17 28.48 5.96
C LEU A 32 6.97 29.40 6.00
N SER A 33 6.46 29.74 4.84
CA SER A 33 5.27 30.57 4.65
C SER A 33 4.26 29.81 3.80
N LEU A 34 3.05 29.64 4.32
CA LEU A 34 1.91 29.13 3.55
C LEU A 34 1.04 30.32 3.15
N ALA A 35 0.76 30.46 1.87
CA ALA A 35 -0.03 31.56 1.33
C ALA A 35 -1.24 31.06 0.53
N ARG A 36 -2.32 31.84 0.53
CA ARG A 36 -3.50 31.63 -0.31
C ARG A 36 -3.92 32.96 -0.91
N ASP A 37 -4.13 32.98 -2.22
CA ASP A 37 -4.54 34.20 -2.95
C ASP A 37 -3.60 35.41 -2.72
N GLY A 38 -2.31 35.14 -2.44
CA GLY A 38 -1.28 36.14 -2.15
C GLY A 38 -1.10 36.48 -0.66
N ASP A 39 -2.04 36.11 0.19
CA ASP A 39 -2.00 36.38 1.63
C ASP A 39 -1.33 35.23 2.39
N VAL A 40 -0.35 35.54 3.24
CA VAL A 40 0.31 34.56 4.12
C VAL A 40 -0.63 34.19 5.26
N VAL A 41 -1.11 32.94 5.26
CA VAL A 41 -2.03 32.41 6.27
C VAL A 41 -1.31 31.69 7.41
N MET A 42 -0.07 31.24 7.20
CA MET A 42 0.73 30.57 8.22
C MET A 42 2.22 30.86 8.02
N LYS A 43 2.94 31.03 9.13
CA LYS A 43 4.40 31.13 9.14
C LYS A 43 4.99 30.21 10.21
N LYS A 44 6.02 29.44 9.85
CA LYS A 44 6.79 28.58 10.77
C LYS A 44 8.28 28.86 10.59
N VAL A 45 9.06 28.63 11.64
CA VAL A 45 10.53 28.70 11.58
C VAL A 45 11.08 27.39 12.09
N ALA A 46 12.01 26.80 11.33
CA ALA A 46 12.72 25.59 11.70
C ALA A 46 14.22 25.84 11.70
N GLN A 47 14.93 25.25 12.67
CA GLN A 47 16.40 25.27 12.69
C GLN A 47 16.93 24.09 11.89
N VAL A 48 17.97 24.34 11.09
CA VAL A 48 18.70 23.27 10.41
C VAL A 48 19.64 22.60 11.40
N LYS A 49 19.48 21.29 11.59
CA LYS A 49 20.24 20.50 12.55
C LYS A 49 21.64 20.18 12.04
N GLU A 50 22.60 20.17 12.96
CA GLU A 50 23.93 19.58 12.75
C GLU A 50 23.97 18.14 13.28
N PRO A 51 24.70 17.22 12.64
CA PRO A 51 25.43 17.37 11.37
C PRO A 51 24.59 17.03 10.13
N SER A 52 23.30 16.69 10.28
CA SER A 52 22.47 16.16 9.18
C SER A 52 22.17 17.17 8.08
N GLY A 53 22.23 18.48 8.36
CA GLY A 53 21.83 19.51 7.41
C GLY A 53 20.33 19.52 7.13
N THR A 54 19.52 18.87 7.99
CA THR A 54 18.08 18.75 7.82
C THR A 54 17.30 19.68 8.76
N TRP A 55 16.21 20.23 8.26
CA TRP A 55 15.20 20.95 9.03
C TRP A 55 13.85 20.23 8.90
N LYS A 56 13.02 20.34 9.94
CA LYS A 56 11.67 19.75 9.98
C LYS A 56 10.76 20.66 10.78
N THR A 57 9.52 20.81 10.35
CA THR A 57 8.47 21.49 11.11
C THR A 57 7.12 20.81 10.92
N VAL A 58 6.19 21.10 11.82
CA VAL A 58 4.80 20.69 11.74
C VAL A 58 3.98 21.94 11.41
N LEU A 59 3.27 21.91 10.29
CA LEU A 59 2.27 22.93 9.96
C LEU A 59 1.09 22.79 10.93
N ASP A 60 0.43 23.90 11.25
CA ASP A 60 -0.79 23.83 12.06
C ASP A 60 -1.85 23.00 11.31
N PRO A 61 -2.74 22.29 12.01
CA PRO A 61 -3.83 21.55 11.38
C PRO A 61 -4.66 22.46 10.49
N MET A 62 -4.84 22.07 9.23
CA MET A 62 -5.58 22.82 8.23
C MET A 62 -6.83 22.05 7.81
N ALA A 63 -7.96 22.75 7.68
CA ALA A 63 -9.13 22.22 7.00
C ALA A 63 -8.78 21.81 5.56
N HIS A 64 -9.53 20.87 5.00
CA HIS A 64 -9.32 20.46 3.62
C HIS A 64 -9.53 21.63 2.64
N GLY A 65 -8.82 21.60 1.51
CA GLY A 65 -8.95 22.61 0.46
C GLY A 65 -7.61 23.17 -0.01
N GLY A 66 -7.68 24.28 -0.72
CA GLY A 66 -6.56 24.87 -1.45
C GLY A 66 -7.08 25.61 -2.69
N PRO A 67 -6.21 25.92 -3.66
CA PRO A 67 -4.76 25.69 -3.61
C PRO A 67 -4.06 26.67 -2.66
N TYR A 68 -2.93 26.24 -2.12
CA TYR A 68 -1.99 27.06 -1.37
C TYR A 68 -0.64 27.10 -2.09
N ALA A 69 0.16 28.13 -1.80
CA ALA A 69 1.58 28.18 -2.11
C ALA A 69 2.39 27.97 -0.82
N LEU A 70 3.39 27.09 -0.86
CA LEU A 70 4.28 26.82 0.26
C LEU A 70 5.70 27.25 -0.08
N THR A 71 6.19 28.28 0.59
CA THR A 71 7.53 28.81 0.38
C THR A 71 8.44 28.48 1.56
N ALA A 72 9.63 27.96 1.28
CA ALA A 72 10.73 27.86 2.25
C ALA A 72 11.81 28.89 1.88
N GLU A 73 12.20 29.71 2.86
CA GLU A 73 13.19 30.77 2.70
C GLU A 73 14.35 30.54 3.67
N GLN A 74 15.57 30.59 3.14
CA GLN A 74 16.79 30.59 3.92
C GLN A 74 17.69 31.70 3.38
N ARG A 75 17.96 32.73 4.20
CA ARG A 75 18.76 33.90 3.80
C ARG A 75 18.19 34.57 2.55
N SER A 76 18.91 34.54 1.42
CA SER A 76 18.51 35.11 0.13
C SER A 76 17.91 34.09 -0.84
N GLU A 77 17.88 32.80 -0.48
CA GLU A 77 17.32 31.75 -1.31
C GLU A 77 15.88 31.44 -0.89
N ASN A 78 15.02 31.23 -1.88
CA ASN A 78 13.66 30.76 -1.66
C ASN A 78 13.31 29.64 -2.64
N LEU A 79 12.48 28.71 -2.17
CA LEU A 79 11.85 27.68 -2.98
C LEU A 79 10.36 27.72 -2.69
N THR A 80 9.54 27.77 -3.75
CA THR A 80 8.08 27.82 -3.62
C THR A 80 7.46 26.64 -4.35
N LEU A 81 6.60 25.91 -3.65
CA LEU A 81 5.74 24.87 -4.20
C LEU A 81 4.34 25.43 -4.40
N GLN A 82 3.73 25.11 -5.54
CA GLN A 82 2.44 25.64 -5.98
C GLN A 82 1.37 24.54 -6.08
N ASP A 83 0.10 24.96 -6.14
CA ASP A 83 -1.06 24.07 -6.28
C ASP A 83 -1.16 23.02 -5.16
N ILE A 84 -0.88 23.43 -3.92
CA ILE A 84 -0.86 22.55 -2.75
C ILE A 84 -2.26 22.45 -2.14
N TYR A 85 -2.75 21.24 -1.91
CA TYR A 85 -4.02 21.00 -1.23
C TYR A 85 -3.82 20.35 0.13
N PHE A 86 -4.71 20.64 1.07
CA PHE A 86 -4.89 19.84 2.27
C PHE A 86 -6.02 18.84 2.05
N GLY A 87 -5.74 17.57 2.35
CA GLY A 87 -6.61 16.44 2.09
C GLY A 87 -6.17 15.22 2.90
N ASP A 88 -6.74 14.04 2.64
CA ASP A 88 -6.23 12.81 3.27
C ASP A 88 -5.18 12.15 2.39
N VAL A 89 -4.03 11.79 2.97
CA VAL A 89 -2.92 11.17 2.27
C VAL A 89 -2.86 9.68 2.60
N TRP A 90 -2.81 8.84 1.56
CA TRP A 90 -2.77 7.39 1.67
C TRP A 90 -1.54 6.81 0.98
N LEU A 91 -0.87 5.90 1.67
CA LEU A 91 0.24 5.11 1.13
C LEU A 91 -0.29 3.78 0.56
N CYS A 92 0.09 3.46 -0.65
CA CYS A 92 -0.25 2.24 -1.37
C CYS A 92 1.02 1.43 -1.59
N SER A 93 1.10 0.25 -0.97
CA SER A 93 2.32 -0.56 -0.99
C SER A 93 2.07 -2.06 -1.17
N GLY A 94 3.12 -2.81 -1.47
CA GLY A 94 3.09 -4.25 -1.70
C GLY A 94 3.81 -4.65 -2.98
N GLN A 95 3.33 -5.72 -3.62
CA GLN A 95 3.99 -6.31 -4.80
C GLN A 95 3.20 -6.12 -6.09
N SER A 96 3.38 -7.03 -7.05
CA SER A 96 2.92 -6.89 -8.45
C SER A 96 1.43 -6.56 -8.58
N ASN A 97 0.58 -7.10 -7.70
CA ASN A 97 -0.84 -6.78 -7.71
C ASN A 97 -1.21 -5.39 -7.18
N MET A 98 -0.31 -4.74 -6.43
CA MET A 98 -0.33 -3.30 -6.16
C MET A 98 0.26 -2.52 -7.33
N VAL A 99 1.36 -2.97 -7.94
CA VAL A 99 2.07 -2.30 -9.05
C VAL A 99 1.26 -2.29 -10.38
N MET A 100 0.33 -3.22 -10.57
CA MET A 100 -0.49 -3.29 -11.79
C MET A 100 -1.10 -1.93 -12.14
N THR A 101 -0.78 -1.43 -13.34
CA THR A 101 -1.18 -0.09 -13.77
C THR A 101 -2.64 -0.05 -14.24
N VAL A 102 -3.20 1.16 -14.37
CA VAL A 102 -4.59 1.33 -14.85
C VAL A 102 -4.80 0.73 -16.25
N LEU A 103 -3.77 0.62 -17.09
CA LEU A 103 -3.87 -0.08 -18.38
C LEU A 103 -4.13 -1.59 -18.25
N GLN A 104 -3.79 -2.19 -17.12
CA GLN A 104 -3.81 -3.64 -16.95
C GLN A 104 -5.12 -4.19 -16.39
N ILE A 105 -6.09 -3.32 -16.07
CA ILE A 105 -7.36 -3.74 -15.47
C ILE A 105 -8.48 -3.86 -16.50
N ALA A 106 -9.52 -4.64 -16.20
CA ALA A 106 -10.61 -4.89 -17.14
C ALA A 106 -11.35 -3.61 -17.60
N ASN A 107 -11.41 -2.59 -16.75
CA ASN A 107 -12.11 -1.32 -16.99
C ASN A 107 -11.17 -0.17 -17.41
N ALA A 108 -9.95 -0.48 -17.87
CA ALA A 108 -8.90 0.50 -18.17
C ALA A 108 -9.39 1.71 -18.99
N SER A 109 -10.03 1.45 -20.14
CA SER A 109 -10.48 2.53 -21.04
C SER A 109 -11.45 3.51 -20.38
N GLN A 110 -12.35 3.02 -19.52
CA GLN A 110 -13.31 3.86 -18.81
C GLN A 110 -12.61 4.72 -17.75
N GLU A 111 -11.71 4.11 -16.98
CA GLU A 111 -10.99 4.81 -15.90
C GLU A 111 -10.06 5.89 -16.47
N LEU A 112 -9.32 5.59 -17.54
CA LEU A 112 -8.42 6.56 -18.18
C LEU A 112 -9.20 7.73 -18.80
N ALA A 113 -10.34 7.46 -19.45
CA ALA A 113 -11.19 8.51 -20.02
C ALA A 113 -11.84 9.40 -18.95
N ALA A 114 -12.05 8.88 -17.74
CA ALA A 114 -12.65 9.61 -16.63
C ALA A 114 -11.63 10.31 -15.72
N ALA A 115 -10.33 10.03 -15.86
CA ALA A 115 -9.26 10.49 -14.97
C ALA A 115 -9.30 12.00 -14.67
N SER A 116 -9.42 12.82 -15.71
CA SER A 116 -9.43 14.29 -15.60
C SER A 116 -10.65 14.87 -14.89
N ARG A 117 -11.69 14.06 -14.62
CA ARG A 117 -12.86 14.46 -13.83
C ARG A 117 -12.57 14.50 -12.33
N TYR A 118 -11.42 14.00 -11.89
CA TYR A 118 -11.02 13.93 -10.49
C TYR A 118 -9.73 14.71 -10.22
N PRO A 119 -9.67 16.03 -10.53
CA PRO A 119 -8.44 16.80 -10.43
C PRO A 119 -7.90 16.90 -9.00
N TYR A 120 -8.71 16.62 -7.98
CA TYR A 120 -8.34 16.67 -6.57
C TYR A 120 -7.89 15.31 -5.99
N VAL A 121 -7.82 14.26 -6.82
CA VAL A 121 -7.17 12.99 -6.46
C VAL A 121 -5.76 13.02 -7.03
N ARG A 122 -4.79 13.46 -6.23
CA ARG A 122 -3.40 13.66 -6.67
C ARG A 122 -2.60 12.38 -6.48
N VAL A 123 -1.76 12.07 -7.45
CA VAL A 123 -0.98 10.82 -7.50
C VAL A 123 0.52 11.11 -7.49
N PHE A 124 1.28 10.24 -6.82
CA PHE A 124 2.74 10.27 -6.73
C PHE A 124 3.26 8.83 -6.68
N ALA A 125 4.32 8.50 -7.40
CA ALA A 125 4.96 7.18 -7.33
C ALA A 125 6.45 7.29 -7.02
N ALA A 126 6.87 6.65 -5.93
CA ALA A 126 8.27 6.39 -5.64
C ALA A 126 8.81 5.35 -6.62
N ALA A 127 10.05 5.53 -7.06
CA ALA A 127 10.66 4.57 -7.96
C ALA A 127 11.12 3.31 -7.21
N PRO A 128 11.19 2.15 -7.89
CA PRO A 128 11.72 0.93 -7.32
C PRO A 128 13.23 1.07 -7.06
N VAL A 129 13.59 1.35 -5.81
CA VAL A 129 14.98 1.45 -5.32
C VAL A 129 15.17 0.55 -4.11
N ARG A 130 16.36 -0.04 -3.98
CA ARG A 130 16.76 -0.82 -2.80
C ARG A 130 17.97 -0.18 -2.13
N SER A 131 18.13 -0.43 -0.83
CA SER A 131 19.32 0.00 -0.09
C SER A 131 19.59 -0.95 1.06
N ASP A 132 20.85 -1.26 1.32
CA ASP A 132 21.26 -2.08 2.46
C ASP A 132 21.22 -1.27 3.78
N VAL A 133 21.04 0.06 3.69
CA VAL A 133 20.89 0.98 4.84
C VAL A 133 19.68 1.89 4.67
N GLU A 134 19.05 2.27 5.78
CA GLU A 134 17.94 3.24 5.80
C GLU A 134 18.35 4.55 5.13
N LEU A 135 17.59 4.97 4.11
CA LEU A 135 17.79 6.24 3.42
C LEU A 135 16.96 7.33 4.09
N GLU A 136 17.51 8.55 4.19
CA GLU A 136 16.80 9.71 4.75
C GLU A 136 15.73 10.24 3.78
N ASP A 137 16.00 10.19 2.47
CA ASP A 137 15.14 10.68 1.40
C ASP A 137 15.06 9.67 0.24
N LEU A 138 14.06 9.79 -0.62
CA LEU A 138 13.92 8.93 -1.79
C LEU A 138 15.07 9.19 -2.76
N ALA A 139 15.71 8.12 -3.22
CA ALA A 139 16.79 8.22 -4.18
C ALA A 139 16.29 8.56 -5.60
N TRP A 140 15.08 8.11 -5.95
CA TRP A 140 14.48 8.36 -7.26
C TRP A 140 12.95 8.41 -7.17
N ILE A 141 12.35 9.19 -8.07
CA ILE A 141 10.90 9.40 -8.17
C ILE A 141 10.49 9.08 -9.60
N ASP A 142 9.55 8.15 -9.74
CA ASP A 142 9.03 7.74 -11.05
C ASP A 142 7.95 8.70 -11.54
N LEU A 143 7.09 9.17 -10.61
CA LEU A 143 6.03 10.12 -10.89
C LEU A 143 5.98 11.17 -9.77
N PRO A 144 6.42 12.42 -10.03
CA PRO A 144 6.18 13.52 -9.09
C PRO A 144 4.68 13.78 -8.95
N TRP A 145 4.29 14.52 -7.90
CA TRP A 145 2.87 14.79 -7.65
C TRP A 145 2.19 15.39 -8.88
N SER A 146 1.10 14.76 -9.30
CA SER A 146 0.47 15.03 -10.58
C SER A 146 -1.05 15.07 -10.51
N VAL A 147 -1.63 15.89 -11.39
CA VAL A 147 -3.07 15.85 -11.70
C VAL A 147 -3.34 14.59 -12.51
N PRO A 148 -4.37 13.78 -12.20
CA PRO A 148 -4.61 12.55 -12.92
C PRO A 148 -5.10 12.84 -14.35
N THR A 149 -4.41 12.24 -15.31
CA THR A 149 -4.81 12.22 -16.73
C THR A 149 -4.66 10.80 -17.26
N ALA A 150 -5.18 10.54 -18.46
CA ALA A 150 -4.98 9.25 -19.11
C ALA A 150 -3.49 8.90 -19.30
N GLY A 151 -2.64 9.90 -19.58
CA GLY A 151 -1.19 9.70 -19.71
C GLY A 151 -0.53 9.35 -18.37
N ILE A 152 -0.88 10.07 -17.30
CA ILE A 152 -0.33 9.92 -15.95
C ILE A 152 -0.73 8.58 -15.29
N LEU A 153 -1.94 8.11 -15.55
CA LEU A 153 -2.43 6.85 -14.99
C LEU A 153 -2.11 5.63 -15.88
N GLY A 154 -1.93 5.87 -17.17
CA GLY A 154 -1.82 4.83 -18.20
C GLY A 154 -0.40 4.57 -18.66
N HIS A 155 0.60 4.53 -17.77
CA HIS A 155 1.94 4.08 -18.17
C HIS A 155 1.97 2.54 -18.35
N GLY A 156 3.08 2.06 -18.93
CA GLY A 156 3.25 0.68 -19.37
C GLY A 156 3.03 -0.38 -18.28
N ASN A 157 2.93 -1.64 -18.70
CA ASN A 157 2.66 -2.74 -17.78
C ASN A 157 3.69 -2.81 -16.64
N PHE A 158 3.20 -2.89 -15.41
CA PHE A 158 4.00 -2.98 -14.19
C PHE A 158 5.01 -1.84 -14.00
N THR A 159 4.63 -0.62 -14.38
CA THR A 159 5.39 0.60 -14.10
C THR A 159 4.71 1.38 -12.98
N TYR A 160 3.88 2.37 -13.34
CA TYR A 160 3.04 3.18 -12.47
C TYR A 160 1.90 3.78 -13.33
N PHE A 161 0.85 4.38 -12.82
CA PHE A 161 0.41 4.40 -11.45
C PHE A 161 -0.50 3.21 -11.14
N SER A 162 -0.42 2.70 -9.91
CA SER A 162 -1.20 1.58 -9.38
C SER A 162 -2.70 1.77 -9.62
N ALA A 163 -3.30 0.81 -10.33
CA ALA A 163 -4.74 0.80 -10.58
C ALA A 163 -5.56 0.67 -9.30
N LEU A 164 -5.09 -0.16 -8.36
CA LEU A 164 -5.76 -0.35 -7.09
C LEU A 164 -5.73 0.93 -6.25
N CYS A 165 -4.55 1.57 -6.19
CA CYS A 165 -4.39 2.83 -5.48
C CYS A 165 -5.28 3.94 -6.07
N TRP A 166 -5.26 4.09 -7.40
CA TRP A 166 -6.12 5.04 -8.11
C TRP A 166 -7.61 4.82 -7.81
N LEU A 167 -8.12 3.60 -8.00
CA LEU A 167 -9.53 3.29 -7.79
C LEU A 167 -9.96 3.53 -6.34
N PHE A 168 -9.11 3.15 -5.38
CA PHE A 168 -9.36 3.37 -3.96
C PHE A 168 -9.51 4.86 -3.63
N GLY A 169 -8.55 5.69 -4.06
CA GLY A 169 -8.61 7.13 -3.82
C GLY A 169 -9.75 7.82 -4.56
N ARG A 170 -10.06 7.40 -5.80
CA ARG A 170 -11.21 7.89 -6.55
C ARG A 170 -12.53 7.62 -5.80
N TYR A 171 -12.72 6.42 -5.28
CA TYR A 171 -13.91 6.09 -4.50
C TYR A 171 -14.00 6.88 -3.20
N LEU A 172 -12.86 7.04 -2.49
CA LEU A 172 -12.83 7.90 -1.30
C LEU A 172 -13.22 9.33 -1.64
N TYR A 173 -12.68 9.91 -2.72
CA TYR A 173 -13.05 11.24 -3.16
C TYR A 173 -14.54 11.36 -3.50
N GLU A 174 -15.13 10.37 -4.17
CA GLU A 174 -16.57 10.35 -4.46
C GLU A 174 -17.44 10.33 -3.21
N ALA A 175 -16.96 9.67 -2.14
CA ALA A 175 -17.66 9.61 -0.86
C ALA A 175 -17.45 10.87 0.00
N LEU A 176 -16.21 11.37 0.05
CA LEU A 176 -15.76 12.39 1.00
C LEU A 176 -15.81 13.83 0.45
N ARG A 177 -15.69 13.98 -0.88
CA ARG A 177 -15.78 15.26 -1.61
C ARG A 177 -14.73 16.31 -1.21
N TYR A 178 -13.54 15.88 -0.83
CA TYR A 178 -12.38 16.75 -0.60
C TYR A 178 -11.08 16.09 -1.10
N PRO A 179 -9.96 16.83 -1.24
CA PRO A 179 -8.73 16.32 -1.85
C PRO A 179 -8.19 15.03 -1.21
N VAL A 180 -7.67 14.14 -2.04
CA VAL A 180 -7.03 12.88 -1.63
C VAL A 180 -5.66 12.78 -2.29
N GLY A 181 -4.63 12.52 -1.50
CA GLY A 181 -3.27 12.24 -1.97
C GLY A 181 -3.00 10.75 -1.96
N LEU A 182 -2.45 10.23 -3.06
CA LEU A 182 -2.11 8.83 -3.23
C LEU A 182 -0.63 8.68 -3.51
N VAL A 183 0.06 7.96 -2.64
CA VAL A 183 1.50 7.70 -2.71
C VAL A 183 1.71 6.22 -2.99
N GLU A 184 2.23 5.89 -4.17
CA GLU A 184 2.61 4.52 -4.53
C GLU A 184 4.07 4.25 -4.13
N SER A 185 4.26 3.14 -3.42
CA SER A 185 5.57 2.58 -3.07
C SER A 185 5.45 1.05 -3.12
N ALA A 186 5.63 0.47 -4.30
CA ALA A 186 5.37 -0.96 -4.54
C ALA A 186 6.39 -1.56 -5.51
N TRP A 187 6.67 -2.86 -5.38
CA TRP A 187 7.61 -3.57 -6.25
C TRP A 187 7.25 -5.05 -6.42
N SER A 188 7.04 -5.47 -7.67
CA SER A 188 6.75 -6.85 -8.08
C SER A 188 7.72 -7.91 -7.54
N GLY A 189 7.18 -9.09 -7.20
CA GLY A 189 7.99 -10.28 -6.85
C GLY A 189 8.64 -10.24 -5.47
N THR A 190 8.25 -9.30 -4.61
CA THR A 190 8.90 -9.08 -3.31
C THR A 190 8.19 -9.83 -2.18
N PRO A 191 8.96 -10.47 -1.28
CA PRO A 191 8.43 -11.04 -0.05
C PRO A 191 8.29 -9.96 1.03
N ILE A 192 7.50 -10.23 2.07
CA ILE A 192 7.25 -9.28 3.18
C ILE A 192 8.53 -8.91 3.94
N GLU A 193 9.52 -9.80 3.92
CA GLU A 193 10.84 -9.61 4.51
C GLU A 193 11.56 -8.38 3.93
N ALA A 194 11.43 -8.12 2.63
CA ALA A 194 12.05 -6.96 2.00
C ALA A 194 11.47 -5.62 2.49
N TRP A 195 10.21 -5.63 2.93
CA TRP A 195 9.42 -4.46 3.35
C TRP A 195 9.40 -4.25 4.87
N SER A 196 9.94 -5.20 5.62
CA SER A 196 9.97 -5.17 7.08
C SER A 196 11.29 -4.56 7.55
N SER A 197 11.25 -3.76 8.61
CA SER A 197 12.49 -3.35 9.28
C SER A 197 13.19 -4.56 9.92
N PRO A 198 14.51 -4.48 10.20
CA PRO A 198 15.21 -5.52 10.95
C PRO A 198 14.54 -5.86 12.28
N ARG A 199 14.02 -4.85 12.98
CA ARG A 199 13.31 -5.01 14.25
C ARG A 199 12.04 -5.85 14.10
N ALA A 200 11.24 -5.61 13.05
CA ALA A 200 10.02 -6.36 12.81
C ALA A 200 10.32 -7.85 12.50
N LEU A 201 11.39 -8.12 11.75
CA LEU A 201 11.80 -9.49 11.42
C LEU A 201 12.36 -10.25 12.63
N GLN A 202 13.22 -9.59 13.41
CA GLN A 202 13.79 -10.17 14.63
C GLN A 202 12.70 -10.56 15.64
N ALA A 203 11.61 -9.78 15.75
CA ALA A 203 10.47 -10.10 16.60
C ALA A 203 9.78 -11.43 16.23
N CYS A 204 9.99 -11.91 15.00
CA CYS A 204 9.47 -13.18 14.48
C CYS A 204 10.53 -14.26 14.29
N GLY A 205 11.75 -14.05 14.80
CA GLY A 205 12.84 -15.02 14.71
C GLY A 205 13.50 -15.12 13.32
N LEU A 206 13.23 -14.17 12.42
CA LEU A 206 13.95 -14.04 11.15
C LEU A 206 15.16 -13.12 11.34
N GLN A 207 16.36 -13.64 11.09
CA GLN A 207 17.59 -12.83 11.12
C GLN A 207 17.82 -12.18 9.75
N GLU A 208 18.57 -11.07 9.72
CA GLU A 208 18.84 -10.30 8.49
C GLU A 208 19.42 -11.14 7.34
N ASP A 209 20.14 -12.23 7.67
CA ASP A 209 20.85 -13.08 6.72
C ASP A 209 20.18 -14.46 6.44
N THR A 210 18.98 -14.71 6.95
CA THR A 210 18.31 -16.02 6.82
C THR A 210 17.37 -16.14 5.63
N GLY A 211 17.78 -15.63 4.45
CA GLY A 211 17.04 -15.83 3.21
C GLY A 211 17.82 -16.69 2.24
N ARG A 212 17.74 -18.02 2.36
CA ARG A 212 18.03 -18.91 1.24
C ARG A 212 16.69 -19.35 0.66
N CYS A 213 16.38 -18.95 -0.57
CA CYS A 213 15.33 -19.61 -1.35
C CYS A 213 15.76 -21.07 -1.60
N PHE A 214 15.34 -21.98 -0.74
CA PHE A 214 15.43 -23.41 -1.00
C PHE A 214 14.15 -23.85 -1.71
N VAL A 215 14.20 -23.93 -3.04
CA VAL A 215 13.22 -24.72 -3.79
C VAL A 215 13.69 -26.17 -3.76
N GLN A 216 13.09 -26.99 -2.89
CA GLN A 216 13.34 -28.43 -2.85
C GLN A 216 12.22 -29.17 -3.61
N ASP A 217 12.62 -29.87 -4.66
CA ASP A 217 11.94 -30.98 -5.36
C ASP A 217 10.42 -30.89 -5.63
N LEU A 218 10.05 -30.24 -6.75
CA LEU A 218 8.80 -30.53 -7.47
C LEU A 218 9.05 -31.56 -8.58
N PRO A 219 8.13 -32.52 -8.83
CA PRO A 219 8.29 -33.53 -9.87
C PRO A 219 8.40 -32.92 -11.28
N PRO A 220 9.06 -33.61 -12.24
CA PRO A 220 9.54 -33.02 -13.49
C PRO A 220 8.48 -32.60 -14.51
N SER A 221 7.19 -32.63 -14.17
CA SER A 221 6.08 -32.34 -15.08
C SER A 221 5.45 -30.96 -14.90
N SER A 222 5.98 -30.11 -14.02
CA SER A 222 5.47 -28.75 -13.81
C SER A 222 6.36 -27.72 -14.52
N SER A 223 5.96 -27.33 -15.72
CA SER A 223 6.50 -26.19 -16.48
C SER A 223 6.09 -24.85 -15.85
N VAL A 224 6.33 -24.70 -14.54
CA VAL A 224 6.11 -23.46 -13.80
C VAL A 224 7.43 -22.70 -13.82
N LEU A 225 7.54 -21.79 -14.78
CA LEU A 225 8.68 -20.88 -14.90
C LEU A 225 8.56 -19.76 -13.85
N PHE A 226 8.69 -20.11 -12.56
CA PHE A 226 9.18 -19.18 -11.56
C PHE A 226 10.69 -19.43 -11.50
N TYR A 227 11.46 -18.53 -12.13
CA TYR A 227 12.92 -18.44 -12.08
C TYR A 227 13.67 -19.78 -11.90
N ARG A 228 14.08 -20.42 -13.00
CA ARG A 228 15.19 -21.39 -12.95
C ARG A 228 16.44 -20.62 -12.52
N LEU A 229 16.80 -20.67 -11.25
CA LEU A 229 18.04 -20.10 -10.72
C LEU A 229 18.86 -21.21 -10.04
N SER A 230 20.13 -21.23 -10.41
CA SER A 230 21.08 -22.30 -10.18
C SER A 230 21.45 -22.47 -8.69
N PRO A 231 21.96 -23.63 -8.25
CA PRO A 231 22.27 -23.94 -6.84
C PRO A 231 23.43 -23.15 -6.19
N ARG A 232 23.80 -21.97 -6.69
CA ARG A 232 25.01 -21.24 -6.27
C ARG A 232 24.86 -19.74 -6.00
N GLU A 233 23.67 -19.15 -6.02
CA GLU A 233 23.54 -17.69 -5.90
C GLU A 233 22.63 -17.25 -4.74
N HIS A 234 22.96 -16.09 -4.17
CA HIS A 234 22.24 -15.38 -3.11
C HIS A 234 20.80 -15.05 -3.55
N LEU A 235 19.91 -14.60 -2.64
CA LEU A 235 18.58 -14.08 -3.02
C LEU A 235 18.70 -13.21 -4.27
N SER A 236 17.89 -13.47 -5.29
CA SER A 236 17.83 -12.59 -6.45
C SER A 236 17.13 -11.29 -6.03
N GLU A 237 17.81 -10.16 -6.23
CA GLU A 237 17.33 -8.82 -5.93
C GLU A 237 16.01 -8.57 -6.67
N PRO A 238 14.93 -8.07 -6.03
CA PRO A 238 14.85 -7.30 -4.77
C PRO A 238 14.35 -8.08 -3.52
N GLN A 239 14.64 -9.37 -3.39
CA GLN A 239 14.04 -10.21 -2.33
C GLN A 239 14.77 -10.17 -0.97
N VAL A 240 15.85 -9.41 -0.86
CA VAL A 240 16.68 -9.30 0.34
C VAL A 240 15.90 -8.63 1.48
N SER A 241 16.07 -9.13 2.70
CA SER A 241 15.43 -8.57 3.90
C SER A 241 15.72 -7.07 4.05
N SER A 242 14.71 -6.30 4.44
CA SER A 242 14.77 -4.87 4.78
C SER A 242 15.18 -3.91 3.65
N VAL A 243 15.62 -4.36 2.48
CA VAL A 243 16.18 -3.44 1.48
C VAL A 243 15.17 -2.47 0.88
N LEU A 244 13.88 -2.82 0.88
CA LEU A 244 12.79 -1.95 0.42
C LEU A 244 12.19 -1.13 1.57
N TRP A 245 12.19 -1.66 2.79
CA TRP A 245 11.98 -0.84 3.98
C TRP A 245 12.93 0.36 3.96
N ASN A 246 14.22 0.09 3.82
CA ASN A 246 15.29 1.06 3.85
C ASN A 246 15.17 2.16 2.78
N ALA A 247 14.79 1.81 1.55
CA ALA A 247 14.82 2.72 0.41
C ALA A 247 13.47 3.27 -0.03
N MET A 248 12.37 2.58 0.27
CA MET A 248 11.04 2.91 -0.27
C MET A 248 10.00 3.25 0.81
N ILE A 249 10.27 2.93 2.09
CA ILE A 249 9.35 3.21 3.20
C ILE A 249 9.98 4.16 4.22
N HIS A 250 11.21 3.89 4.67
CA HIS A 250 11.92 4.71 5.65
C HIS A 250 12.01 6.20 5.24
N PRO A 251 12.31 6.54 3.96
CA PRO A 251 12.30 7.94 3.51
C PRO A 251 10.94 8.66 3.63
N LEU A 252 9.85 7.90 3.67
CA LEU A 252 8.49 8.45 3.73
C LEU A 252 7.98 8.63 5.16
N LEU A 253 8.72 8.20 6.19
CA LEU A 253 8.24 8.21 7.59
C LEU A 253 7.90 9.60 8.12
N ASN A 254 8.46 10.65 7.52
CA ASN A 254 8.15 12.03 7.84
C ASN A 254 6.81 12.49 7.26
N MET A 255 6.20 11.75 6.34
CA MET A 255 4.89 12.08 5.79
C MET A 255 3.80 11.79 6.82
N THR A 256 2.92 12.77 7.05
CA THR A 256 1.72 12.56 7.85
C THR A 256 0.69 11.81 7.00
N LEU A 257 0.19 10.67 7.47
CA LEU A 257 -0.71 9.80 6.72
C LEU A 257 -2.08 9.63 7.39
N ARG A 258 -3.12 9.47 6.57
CA ARG A 258 -4.44 9.01 7.01
C ARG A 258 -4.53 7.49 7.14
N GLY A 259 -3.81 6.76 6.29
CA GLY A 259 -3.81 5.31 6.29
C GLY A 259 -2.94 4.69 5.21
N ILE A 260 -2.90 3.36 5.22
CA ILE A 260 -2.10 2.54 4.30
C ILE A 260 -3.01 1.49 3.68
N ILE A 261 -2.81 1.19 2.39
CA ILE A 261 -3.34 -0.01 1.76
C ILE A 261 -2.21 -0.91 1.24
N TRP A 262 -2.35 -2.21 1.44
CA TRP A 262 -1.32 -3.22 1.21
C TRP A 262 -1.83 -4.37 0.35
N TYR A 263 -1.12 -4.71 -0.71
CA TYR A 263 -1.40 -5.91 -1.50
C TYR A 263 -0.12 -6.69 -1.78
N GLN A 264 0.14 -7.65 -0.90
CA GLN A 264 1.27 -8.56 -1.00
C GLN A 264 0.97 -9.89 -0.35
N GLY A 265 1.70 -10.90 -0.80
CA GLY A 265 1.75 -12.20 -0.16
C GLY A 265 2.09 -13.30 -1.16
N GLU A 266 1.89 -13.10 -2.46
CA GLU A 266 2.02 -14.17 -3.46
C GLU A 266 3.42 -14.82 -3.42
N THR A 267 4.47 -14.04 -3.16
CA THR A 267 5.82 -14.60 -2.95
C THR A 267 5.89 -15.43 -1.66
N ASN A 268 5.33 -14.92 -0.56
CA ASN A 268 5.29 -15.64 0.72
C ASN A 268 4.31 -16.82 0.74
N ALA A 269 3.49 -17.01 -0.29
CA ALA A 269 2.74 -18.26 -0.44
C ALA A 269 3.72 -19.43 -0.57
N PHE A 270 4.90 -19.19 -1.12
CA PHE A 270 5.94 -20.21 -1.35
C PHE A 270 7.24 -19.96 -0.57
N LEU A 271 7.32 -18.89 0.23
CA LEU A 271 8.48 -18.53 1.04
C LEU A 271 8.04 -18.18 2.46
N HIS A 272 8.54 -18.94 3.44
CA HIS A 272 8.25 -18.72 4.86
C HIS A 272 6.75 -18.56 5.17
N THR A 273 5.89 -19.31 4.48
CA THR A 273 4.43 -19.17 4.53
C THR A 273 3.90 -19.16 5.97
N ASP A 274 4.41 -20.06 6.81
CA ASP A 274 3.98 -20.18 8.21
C ASP A 274 4.44 -19.07 9.13
N LEU A 275 5.47 -18.32 8.75
CA LEU A 275 5.93 -17.17 9.51
C LEU A 275 5.11 -15.91 9.19
N TYR A 276 4.29 -15.93 8.13
CA TYR A 276 3.48 -14.77 7.74
C TYR A 276 2.47 -14.35 8.82
N ASN A 277 2.00 -15.29 9.64
CA ASN A 277 1.12 -14.99 10.79
C ASN A 277 1.82 -14.17 11.89
N CYS A 278 3.15 -14.08 11.85
CA CYS A 278 3.95 -13.26 12.73
C CYS A 278 4.46 -12.02 12.00
N THR A 279 5.09 -12.19 10.83
CA THR A 279 5.78 -11.11 10.13
C THR A 279 4.82 -10.03 9.66
N PHE A 280 3.60 -10.39 9.24
CA PHE A 280 2.64 -9.39 8.79
C PHE A 280 2.08 -8.51 9.92
N PRO A 281 1.61 -9.07 11.05
CA PRO A 281 1.29 -8.26 12.23
C PRO A 281 2.47 -7.43 12.74
N ALA A 282 3.69 -8.00 12.73
CA ALA A 282 4.90 -7.30 13.16
C ALA A 282 5.20 -6.10 12.25
N LEU A 283 5.13 -6.27 10.92
CA LEU A 283 5.27 -5.18 9.95
C LEU A 283 4.25 -4.07 10.22
N ILE A 284 2.98 -4.41 10.41
CA ILE A 284 1.92 -3.40 10.65
C ILE A 284 2.23 -2.60 11.94
N ALA A 285 2.59 -3.28 13.02
CA ALA A 285 2.91 -2.64 14.29
C ALA A 285 4.15 -1.74 14.19
N ASP A 286 5.18 -2.24 13.50
CA ASP A 286 6.44 -1.53 13.27
C ASP A 286 6.26 -0.27 12.43
N TRP A 287 5.53 -0.37 11.31
CA TRP A 287 5.22 0.77 10.44
C TRP A 287 4.39 1.81 11.18
N ARG A 288 3.38 1.41 11.96
CA ARG A 288 2.62 2.33 12.82
C ARG A 288 3.51 3.13 13.74
N GLN A 289 4.42 2.44 14.44
CA GLN A 289 5.35 3.10 15.34
C GLN A 289 6.29 4.05 14.60
N ALA A 290 6.84 3.60 13.47
CA ALA A 290 7.80 4.37 12.69
C ALA A 290 7.16 5.62 12.06
N PHE A 291 5.99 5.50 11.42
CA PHE A 291 5.28 6.65 10.88
C PHE A 291 4.82 7.61 11.97
N HIS A 292 4.35 7.11 13.12
CA HIS A 292 4.00 7.97 14.26
C HIS A 292 5.23 8.76 14.74
N ALA A 293 6.38 8.10 14.90
CA ALA A 293 7.61 8.75 15.34
C ALA A 293 8.18 9.74 14.29
N GLY A 294 8.31 9.31 13.03
CA GLY A 294 8.89 10.11 11.94
C GLY A 294 8.09 11.38 11.65
N SER A 295 6.76 11.27 11.72
CA SER A 295 5.83 12.39 11.55
C SER A 295 5.66 13.25 12.81
N ALA A 296 6.56 13.17 13.80
CA ALA A 296 6.48 13.96 15.04
C ALA A 296 5.12 13.80 15.77
N GLY A 297 4.60 12.57 15.78
CA GLY A 297 3.34 12.20 16.41
C GLY A 297 2.08 12.55 15.61
N GLN A 298 2.20 13.11 14.40
CA GLN A 298 1.06 13.58 13.62
C GLN A 298 0.28 12.44 12.95
N THR A 299 0.98 11.40 12.47
CA THR A 299 0.34 10.16 12.05
C THR A 299 -0.15 9.42 13.28
N GLY A 300 -1.43 9.06 13.35
CA GLY A 300 -2.01 8.41 14.53
C GLY A 300 -1.31 7.09 14.89
N PRO A 301 -1.15 6.76 16.19
CA PRO A 301 -0.43 5.56 16.62
C PRO A 301 -1.14 4.26 16.20
N LEU A 302 -2.47 4.31 16.03
CA LEU A 302 -3.26 3.24 15.43
C LEU A 302 -3.62 3.58 13.98
N LEU A 303 -2.61 3.82 13.14
CA LEU A 303 -2.78 4.12 11.72
C LEU A 303 -3.66 3.05 11.04
N PRO A 304 -4.77 3.43 10.39
CA PRO A 304 -5.59 2.51 9.63
C PRO A 304 -4.77 1.77 8.57
N PHE A 305 -4.93 0.45 8.53
CA PHE A 305 -4.17 -0.41 7.63
C PHE A 305 -5.10 -1.38 6.90
N GLY A 306 -5.32 -1.11 5.61
CA GLY A 306 -6.11 -1.95 4.72
C GLY A 306 -5.23 -2.98 4.02
N PHE A 307 -5.69 -4.22 3.87
CA PHE A 307 -4.96 -5.20 3.07
C PHE A 307 -5.87 -6.05 2.19
N VAL A 308 -5.31 -6.59 1.13
CA VAL A 308 -6.02 -7.50 0.22
C VAL A 308 -5.66 -8.94 0.57
N GLN A 309 -6.66 -9.73 0.96
CA GLN A 309 -6.51 -11.18 1.06
C GLN A 309 -6.33 -11.73 -0.35
N LEU A 310 -5.31 -12.58 -0.56
CA LEU A 310 -4.93 -13.01 -1.91
C LEU A 310 -6.10 -13.60 -2.71
N ALA A 311 -6.09 -13.32 -4.00
CA ALA A 311 -7.02 -13.93 -4.94
C ALA A 311 -6.65 -15.38 -5.23
N THR A 312 -7.63 -16.17 -5.67
CA THR A 312 -7.37 -17.52 -6.17
C THR A 312 -6.59 -17.42 -7.48
N TYR A 313 -5.34 -17.89 -7.50
CA TYR A 313 -4.50 -17.85 -8.72
C TYR A 313 -4.85 -18.99 -9.69
N ARG A 314 -5.14 -20.19 -9.17
CA ARG A 314 -5.41 -21.39 -9.94
C ARG A 314 -6.61 -22.14 -9.37
N ARG A 315 -7.65 -22.39 -10.17
CA ARG A 315 -8.75 -23.26 -9.74
C ARG A 315 -8.27 -24.69 -9.57
N GLN A 316 -8.82 -25.38 -8.59
CA GLN A 316 -8.52 -26.79 -8.29
C GLN A 316 -7.01 -27.03 -8.10
N SER A 317 -6.30 -26.05 -7.53
CA SER A 317 -4.91 -26.27 -7.12
C SER A 317 -4.86 -27.42 -6.10
N PRO A 318 -3.99 -28.43 -6.29
CA PRO A 318 -3.77 -29.46 -5.29
C PRO A 318 -2.90 -28.97 -4.11
N ASP A 319 -2.28 -27.79 -4.26
CA ASP A 319 -1.45 -27.14 -3.26
C ASP A 319 -2.26 -26.13 -2.45
N ASP A 320 -2.07 -26.15 -1.12
CA ASP A 320 -2.78 -25.32 -0.15
C ASP A 320 -2.01 -24.05 0.25
N SER A 321 -0.83 -23.79 -0.33
CA SER A 321 0.02 -22.61 -0.08
C SER A 321 -0.75 -21.28 0.00
N PHE A 322 -1.56 -20.96 -1.01
CA PHE A 322 -2.40 -19.76 -1.04
C PHE A 322 -3.53 -19.81 -0.01
N ALA A 323 -4.07 -20.99 0.33
CA ALA A 323 -5.07 -21.11 1.39
C ALA A 323 -4.45 -20.84 2.76
N ARG A 324 -3.29 -21.43 3.06
CA ARG A 324 -2.52 -21.22 4.28
C ARG A 324 -2.10 -19.76 4.42
N LEU A 325 -1.55 -19.17 3.37
CA LEU A 325 -1.16 -17.77 3.41
C LEU A 325 -2.37 -16.84 3.68
N ARG A 326 -3.53 -17.08 3.06
CA ARG A 326 -4.74 -16.28 3.32
C ARG A 326 -5.22 -16.36 4.77
N TRP A 327 -5.00 -17.50 5.41
CA TRP A 327 -5.22 -17.67 6.84
C TRP A 327 -4.21 -16.85 7.65
N HIS A 328 -2.92 -16.99 7.33
CA HIS A 328 -1.82 -16.25 7.97
C HIS A 328 -1.91 -14.73 7.77
N GLN A 329 -2.45 -14.24 6.65
CA GLN A 329 -2.76 -12.82 6.39
C GLN A 329 -3.73 -12.22 7.43
N THR A 330 -4.48 -13.06 8.14
CA THR A 330 -5.38 -12.64 9.23
C THR A 330 -4.79 -12.87 10.62
N ALA A 331 -3.48 -13.15 10.73
CA ALA A 331 -2.83 -13.55 11.96
C ALA A 331 -3.49 -14.78 12.63
N ASP A 332 -4.04 -15.67 11.81
CA ASP A 332 -4.73 -16.91 12.20
C ASP A 332 -6.06 -16.71 12.94
N PHE A 333 -6.75 -15.59 12.68
CA PHE A 333 -8.09 -15.34 13.22
C PHE A 333 -9.21 -15.63 12.21
N GLY A 334 -8.91 -15.63 10.92
CA GLY A 334 -9.90 -15.74 9.83
C GLY A 334 -10.63 -14.44 9.50
N PHE A 335 -10.40 -13.37 10.25
CA PHE A 335 -11.04 -12.07 10.03
C PHE A 335 -10.13 -10.90 10.42
N ALA A 336 -10.48 -9.71 9.93
CA ALA A 336 -9.87 -8.44 10.29
C ALA A 336 -10.95 -7.35 10.43
N PRO A 337 -10.81 -6.39 11.37
CA PRO A 337 -9.77 -6.33 12.39
C PRO A 337 -9.89 -7.47 13.41
N ASN A 338 -8.78 -7.79 14.07
CA ASN A 338 -8.73 -8.81 15.13
C ASN A 338 -7.80 -8.35 16.26
N PRO A 339 -7.73 -9.06 17.41
CA PRO A 339 -6.93 -8.62 18.56
C PRO A 339 -5.44 -8.40 18.29
N ARG A 340 -4.84 -9.11 17.31
CA ARG A 340 -3.43 -8.92 16.93
C ARG A 340 -3.22 -7.78 15.94
N MET A 341 -4.26 -7.42 15.19
CA MET A 341 -4.23 -6.39 14.16
C MET A 341 -5.43 -5.43 14.31
N PRO A 342 -5.51 -4.66 15.42
CA PRO A 342 -6.57 -3.68 15.60
C PRO A 342 -6.48 -2.56 14.54
N GLY A 343 -7.59 -1.91 14.23
CA GLY A 343 -7.63 -0.81 13.24
C GLY A 343 -7.28 -1.23 11.81
N THR A 344 -7.39 -2.52 11.48
CA THR A 344 -7.21 -3.04 10.13
C THR A 344 -8.54 -3.33 9.44
N PHE A 345 -8.52 -3.40 8.11
CA PHE A 345 -9.65 -3.85 7.30
C PHE A 345 -9.13 -4.68 6.12
N MET A 346 -9.93 -5.63 5.64
CA MET A 346 -9.50 -6.61 4.65
C MET A 346 -10.46 -6.61 3.46
N ALA A 347 -9.91 -6.45 2.26
CA ALA A 347 -10.62 -6.80 1.04
C ALA A 347 -10.38 -8.28 0.75
N VAL A 348 -11.42 -9.10 0.91
CA VAL A 348 -11.42 -10.48 0.39
C VAL A 348 -11.32 -10.39 -1.12
N ALA A 349 -10.36 -11.07 -1.75
CA ALA A 349 -10.28 -11.16 -3.22
C ALA A 349 -10.33 -12.61 -3.73
N MET A 350 -10.64 -13.57 -2.85
CA MET A 350 -10.66 -15.01 -3.14
C MET A 350 -11.50 -15.37 -4.37
N ASP A 351 -12.65 -14.71 -4.56
CA ASP A 351 -13.60 -14.91 -5.65
C ASP A 351 -13.21 -14.21 -6.96
N LEU A 352 -12.20 -13.34 -6.93
CA LEU A 352 -11.82 -12.47 -8.05
C LEU A 352 -10.67 -13.03 -8.90
N GLY A 353 -10.37 -14.32 -8.79
CA GLY A 353 -9.34 -15.00 -9.60
C GLY A 353 -9.61 -14.88 -11.11
N ASP A 354 -8.56 -14.69 -11.91
CA ASP A 354 -8.66 -14.49 -13.36
C ASP A 354 -7.67 -15.36 -14.12
N GLU A 355 -8.04 -16.61 -14.37
CA GLU A 355 -7.22 -17.59 -15.13
C GLU A 355 -6.93 -17.15 -16.56
N HIS A 356 -7.67 -16.17 -17.09
CA HIS A 356 -7.46 -15.61 -18.42
C HIS A 356 -6.68 -14.30 -18.40
N SER A 357 -6.19 -13.87 -17.24
CA SER A 357 -5.32 -12.70 -17.16
C SER A 357 -4.11 -12.91 -18.07
N PRO A 358 -3.75 -11.99 -18.96
CA PRO A 358 -2.53 -12.13 -19.76
C PRO A 358 -1.26 -11.92 -18.94
N TYR A 359 -1.39 -11.50 -17.67
CA TYR A 359 -0.31 -11.08 -16.80
C TYR A 359 0.05 -12.21 -15.82
N GLY A 360 1.29 -12.72 -15.88
CA GLY A 360 1.75 -13.85 -15.05
C GLY A 360 2.09 -15.13 -15.82
N ARG A 361 2.67 -15.01 -17.03
CA ARG A 361 3.10 -16.17 -17.84
C ARG A 361 4.41 -16.76 -17.33
N GLY A 362 4.49 -18.08 -17.28
CA GLY A 362 5.75 -18.84 -17.18
C GLY A 362 6.53 -18.92 -18.50
N GLY A 363 6.62 -17.84 -19.27
CA GLY A 363 7.29 -17.80 -20.58
C GLY A 363 6.39 -18.12 -21.79
N PRO A 364 6.95 -18.11 -23.03
CA PRO A 364 6.21 -18.34 -24.27
C PRO A 364 5.56 -19.74 -24.29
N GLY A 365 4.26 -19.80 -24.57
CA GLY A 365 3.50 -21.06 -24.66
C GLY A 365 2.97 -21.63 -23.34
N ALA A 366 3.38 -21.09 -22.19
CA ALA A 366 2.81 -21.49 -20.90
C ALA A 366 1.41 -20.87 -20.67
N PRO A 367 0.45 -21.62 -20.09
CA PRO A 367 -0.83 -21.05 -19.68
C PRO A 367 -0.61 -19.97 -18.61
N SER A 368 -1.46 -18.94 -18.62
CA SER A 368 -1.42 -17.92 -17.57
C SER A 368 -1.77 -18.54 -16.23
N LEU A 369 -1.04 -18.16 -15.18
CA LEU A 369 -1.26 -18.68 -13.83
C LEU A 369 -2.32 -17.89 -13.04
N GLY A 370 -3.07 -16.99 -13.69
CA GLY A 370 -4.17 -16.23 -13.08
C GLY A 370 -3.82 -15.39 -11.85
N ILE A 371 -2.53 -15.24 -11.57
CA ILE A 371 -1.97 -14.65 -10.34
C ILE A 371 -2.19 -13.13 -10.25
N HIS A 372 -2.44 -12.48 -11.39
CA HIS A 372 -2.69 -11.04 -11.49
C HIS A 372 -4.13 -10.76 -11.96
N PRO A 373 -5.12 -10.78 -11.05
CA PRO A 373 -6.51 -10.54 -11.40
C PRO A 373 -6.74 -9.13 -11.95
N ARG A 374 -7.43 -9.03 -13.08
CA ARG A 374 -7.74 -7.74 -13.73
C ARG A 374 -8.92 -6.99 -13.08
N ASP A 375 -9.71 -7.65 -12.24
CA ASP A 375 -10.80 -7.01 -11.49
C ASP A 375 -10.28 -6.31 -10.23
N LYS A 376 -9.60 -5.18 -10.43
CA LYS A 376 -9.19 -4.29 -9.32
C LYS A 376 -10.35 -3.43 -8.83
N ARG A 377 -11.46 -3.35 -9.57
CA ARG A 377 -12.61 -2.53 -9.23
C ARG A 377 -13.30 -3.05 -7.97
N ASN A 378 -13.57 -4.36 -7.91
CA ASN A 378 -14.18 -4.98 -6.74
C ASN A 378 -13.22 -5.00 -5.54
N VAL A 379 -11.92 -5.23 -5.75
CA VAL A 379 -10.91 -5.12 -4.69
C VAL A 379 -10.88 -3.71 -4.08
N ALA A 380 -10.77 -2.68 -4.92
CA ALA A 380 -10.75 -1.29 -4.50
C ALA A 380 -12.04 -0.88 -3.78
N HIS A 381 -13.20 -1.33 -4.28
CA HIS A 381 -14.49 -1.08 -3.65
C HIS A 381 -14.55 -1.66 -2.24
N ARG A 382 -14.12 -2.92 -2.05
CA ARG A 382 -14.06 -3.58 -0.73
C ARG A 382 -13.10 -2.86 0.23
N LEU A 383 -11.91 -2.46 -0.25
CA LEU A 383 -10.98 -1.65 0.56
C LEU A 383 -11.58 -0.29 0.94
N HIS A 384 -12.24 0.39 0.01
CA HIS A 384 -12.87 1.68 0.23
C HIS A 384 -13.97 1.62 1.30
N LEU A 385 -14.81 0.59 1.27
CA LEU A 385 -15.82 0.36 2.32
C LEU A 385 -15.16 0.13 3.69
N GLY A 386 -14.11 -0.69 3.73
CA GLY A 386 -13.33 -0.92 4.94
C GLY A 386 -12.69 0.36 5.49
N ALA A 387 -12.13 1.20 4.63
CA ALA A 387 -11.57 2.49 5.02
C ALA A 387 -12.65 3.41 5.61
N ARG A 388 -13.82 3.56 4.96
CA ARG A 388 -14.93 4.36 5.49
C ARG A 388 -15.40 3.91 6.87
N ALA A 389 -15.54 2.61 7.09
CA ALA A 389 -15.93 2.07 8.37
C ALA A 389 -14.83 2.20 9.45
N VAL A 390 -13.59 1.82 9.13
CA VAL A 390 -12.49 1.72 10.12
C VAL A 390 -11.69 3.01 10.27
N ALA A 391 -11.29 3.64 9.16
CA ALA A 391 -10.49 4.86 9.18
C ALA A 391 -11.35 6.10 9.42
N TYR A 392 -12.59 6.14 8.92
CA TYR A 392 -13.48 7.31 9.06
C TYR A 392 -14.61 7.11 10.08
N GLY A 393 -14.74 5.91 10.65
CA GLY A 393 -15.71 5.63 11.71
C GLY A 393 -17.16 5.62 11.26
N GLU A 394 -17.42 5.53 9.94
CA GLU A 394 -18.77 5.56 9.39
C GLU A 394 -19.61 4.38 9.92
N LYS A 395 -20.79 4.70 10.48
CA LYS A 395 -21.69 3.74 11.10
C LYS A 395 -22.72 3.23 10.11
N GLY A 396 -23.12 1.97 10.25
CA GLY A 396 -24.15 1.34 9.40
C GLY A 396 -23.66 0.92 8.01
N LEU A 397 -22.37 1.12 7.70
CA LEU A 397 -21.77 0.65 6.45
C LEU A 397 -21.48 -0.85 6.54
N VAL A 398 -22.05 -1.64 5.63
CA VAL A 398 -21.74 -3.06 5.50
C VAL A 398 -20.44 -3.19 4.71
N PHE A 399 -19.37 -3.59 5.40
CA PHE A 399 -18.05 -3.83 4.79
C PHE A 399 -17.46 -5.20 5.16
N GLN A 400 -18.08 -5.89 6.11
CA GLN A 400 -17.71 -7.24 6.55
C GLN A 400 -18.80 -8.21 6.12
N GLY A 401 -18.36 -9.37 5.66
CA GLY A 401 -19.26 -10.49 5.40
C GLY A 401 -19.62 -11.26 6.68
N PRO A 402 -20.54 -12.23 6.58
CA PRO A 402 -20.92 -13.12 7.67
C PRO A 402 -19.72 -13.92 8.18
N TYR A 403 -19.61 -14.06 9.50
CA TYR A 403 -18.54 -14.81 10.16
C TYR A 403 -19.00 -16.21 10.56
N PRO A 404 -18.23 -17.27 10.24
CA PRO A 404 -18.52 -18.59 10.76
C PRO A 404 -18.31 -18.60 12.29
N THR A 405 -19.31 -19.06 13.02
CA THR A 405 -19.28 -19.20 14.49
C THR A 405 -19.02 -20.63 14.93
N ARG A 406 -19.35 -21.61 14.08
CA ARG A 406 -19.17 -23.03 14.35
C ARG A 406 -18.99 -23.80 13.06
N ALA A 407 -18.08 -24.77 13.05
CA ALA A 407 -17.98 -25.78 11.99
C ALA A 407 -18.01 -27.17 12.64
N THR A 408 -18.94 -28.03 12.21
CA THR A 408 -19.03 -29.42 12.68
C THR A 408 -18.95 -30.37 11.50
N VAL A 409 -18.05 -31.36 11.60
CA VAL A 409 -17.90 -32.41 10.61
C VAL A 409 -18.85 -33.56 10.96
N ASP A 410 -19.79 -33.86 10.07
CA ASP A 410 -20.58 -35.08 10.11
C ASP A 410 -19.86 -36.14 9.27
N VAL A 411 -19.02 -36.93 9.95
CA VAL A 411 -18.18 -37.97 9.32
C VAL A 411 -19.04 -39.04 8.65
N ALA A 412 -20.18 -39.40 9.25
CA ALA A 412 -21.05 -40.44 8.74
C ALA A 412 -21.70 -40.05 7.40
N ARG A 413 -21.99 -38.76 7.23
CA ARG A 413 -22.59 -38.23 5.99
C ARG A 413 -21.58 -37.58 5.04
N GLY A 414 -20.32 -37.43 5.46
CA GLY A 414 -19.31 -36.70 4.71
C GLY A 414 -19.65 -35.22 4.54
N LEU A 415 -20.34 -34.60 5.51
CA LEU A 415 -20.79 -33.21 5.44
C LEU A 415 -20.02 -32.32 6.43
N ILE A 416 -19.90 -31.05 6.09
CA ILE A 416 -19.45 -30.00 7.02
C ILE A 416 -20.60 -29.03 7.19
N ASN A 417 -21.11 -28.90 8.42
CA ASN A 417 -22.10 -27.90 8.77
C ASN A 417 -21.39 -26.67 9.33
N VAL A 418 -21.52 -25.54 8.64
CA VAL A 418 -20.98 -24.25 9.07
C VAL A 418 -22.13 -23.35 9.50
N THR A 419 -22.09 -22.87 10.74
CA THR A 419 -23.04 -21.89 11.27
C THR A 419 -22.43 -20.51 11.19
N TYR A 420 -23.19 -19.53 10.71
CA TYR A 420 -22.76 -18.13 10.61
C TYR A 420 -23.46 -17.27 11.67
N ASN A 421 -22.85 -16.15 12.03
CA ASN A 421 -23.39 -15.20 13.01
C ASN A 421 -24.59 -14.40 12.50
N GLN A 422 -24.88 -14.46 11.20
CA GLN A 422 -25.97 -13.76 10.54
C GLN A 422 -26.50 -14.60 9.37
N GLU A 423 -27.66 -14.20 8.86
CA GLU A 423 -28.22 -14.78 7.63
C GLU A 423 -27.30 -14.50 6.43
N LEU A 424 -27.11 -15.51 5.57
CA LEU A 424 -26.30 -15.37 4.36
C LEU A 424 -27.15 -14.74 3.25
N LEU A 425 -26.86 -13.48 2.90
CA LEU A 425 -27.56 -12.76 1.85
C LEU A 425 -26.66 -12.61 0.64
N TRP A 426 -26.85 -13.46 -0.36
CA TRP A 426 -26.04 -13.39 -1.58
C TRP A 426 -26.54 -12.28 -2.52
N ARG A 427 -25.61 -11.50 -3.07
CA ARG A 427 -25.86 -10.49 -4.12
C ARG A 427 -24.86 -10.65 -5.25
N GLN A 428 -25.36 -10.85 -6.47
CA GLN A 428 -24.51 -10.89 -7.65
C GLN A 428 -24.00 -9.49 -8.00
N ARG A 429 -22.68 -9.29 -8.06
CA ARG A 429 -22.03 -8.02 -8.43
C ARG A 429 -21.52 -8.00 -9.87
N GLY A 430 -21.49 -9.15 -10.53
CA GLY A 430 -21.16 -9.31 -11.95
C GLY A 430 -21.22 -10.78 -12.38
N GLU A 431 -20.70 -11.10 -13.57
CA GLU A 431 -20.71 -12.48 -14.08
C GLU A 431 -19.86 -13.46 -13.24
N ARG A 432 -18.83 -12.96 -12.53
CA ARG A 432 -17.89 -13.79 -11.77
C ARG A 432 -17.70 -13.37 -10.31
N ALA A 433 -18.39 -12.32 -9.87
CA ALA A 433 -18.23 -11.76 -8.54
C ALA A 433 -19.57 -11.72 -7.79
N PHE A 434 -19.53 -12.07 -6.52
CA PHE A 434 -20.67 -12.01 -5.63
C PHE A 434 -20.26 -11.39 -4.29
N GLU A 435 -21.25 -10.92 -3.54
CA GLU A 435 -21.11 -10.51 -2.15
C GLU A 435 -22.06 -11.37 -1.31
N VAL A 436 -21.66 -11.69 -0.09
CA VAL A 436 -22.46 -12.43 0.90
C VAL A 436 -22.50 -11.63 2.19
#